data_AF-A0A819C5J2-F1
#
_entry.id   AF-A0A819C5J2-F1
#
_cell.length_a   1.000
_cell.length_b   1.000
_cell.length_c   1.000
_cell.angle_alpha   90.00
_cell.angle_beta   90.00
_cell.angle_gamma   90.00
#
_symmetry.space_group_name_H-M   'P 1'
#
loop_
_entity.id
_entity.type
_entity.pdbx_description
1 polymer ?
#
loop_
_entity_poly.entity_id
_entity_poly.type
_entity_poly.pdbx_seq_one_letter_code
_entity_poly.pdbx_strand_id
1 'polypeptide(L)'
;MKINITVYVGGSSGILEASINNANFIQVQTPSTGNTAIFQPALSFQFNINPTIIPSIVTLRLRNIRNGYSIRSFDVVSATTNSI
;
A
#
# COMPACT_ATOMS: atom_id res chain seq x y z
N MET A 1 0.99 14.59 8.40
CA MET A 1 0.11 14.25 7.26
C MET A 1 -0.30 12.79 7.36
N LYS A 2 -1.51 12.43 6.93
CA LYS A 2 -1.91 11.03 6.80
C LYS A 2 -2.12 10.71 5.33
N ILE A 3 -1.67 9.54 4.89
CA ILE A 3 -1.95 9.03 3.54
C ILE A 3 -2.55 7.64 3.65
N ASN A 4 -3.51 7.36 2.77
CA ASN A 4 -4.03 6.03 2.54
C ASN A 4 -3.50 5.53 1.19
N ILE A 5 -3.02 4.29 1.17
CA ILE A 5 -2.50 3.64 -0.04
C ILE A 5 -3.31 2.39 -0.29
N THR A 6 -3.81 2.23 -1.51
CA THR A 6 -4.51 1.02 -1.95
C THR A 6 -3.75 0.40 -3.11
N VAL A 7 -3.39 -0.88 -3.02
CA VAL A 7 -2.60 -1.57 -4.05
C VAL A 7 -3.51 -2.55 -4.79
N TYR A 8 -3.49 -2.52 -6.12
CA TYR A 8 -4.30 -3.40 -6.96
C TYR A 8 -3.48 -4.61 -7.38
N VAL A 9 -3.99 -5.79 -7.06
CA VAL A 9 -3.30 -7.07 -7.20
C VAL A 9 -4.18 -8.10 -7.90
N GLY A 10 -3.57 -8.98 -8.69
CA GLY A 10 -4.22 -10.08 -9.39
C GLY A 10 -3.45 -11.38 -9.21
N GLY A 11 -4.12 -12.53 -9.22
CA GLY A 11 -3.57 -13.86 -8.94
C GLY A 11 -4.08 -14.48 -7.63
N SER A 12 -3.28 -15.40 -7.10
CA SER A 12 -3.52 -16.10 -5.83
C SER A 12 -3.29 -15.18 -4.63
N SER A 13 -4.04 -15.40 -3.55
CA SER A 13 -3.85 -14.66 -2.31
C SER A 13 -2.45 -14.89 -1.72
N GLY A 14 -1.91 -13.85 -1.09
CA GLY A 14 -0.59 -13.83 -0.47
C GLY A 14 -0.47 -12.67 0.52
N ILE A 15 0.75 -12.43 1.00
CA ILE A 15 1.01 -11.33 1.96
C ILE A 15 1.73 -10.21 1.22
N LEU A 16 1.14 -9.02 1.26
CA LEU A 16 1.74 -7.77 0.81
C LEU A 16 2.18 -6.97 2.02
N GLU A 17 3.42 -6.51 2.00
CA GLU A 17 3.98 -5.62 3.01
C GLU A 17 4.25 -4.25 2.39
N ALA A 18 3.93 -3.20 3.13
CA ALA A 18 4.18 -1.81 2.75
C ALA A 18 4.88 -1.06 3.89
N SER A 19 5.80 -0.16 3.54
CA SER A 19 6.49 0.72 4.50
C SER A 19 6.79 2.07 3.89
N ILE A 20 6.81 3.10 4.74
CA ILE A 20 7.26 4.44 4.39
C ILE A 20 8.65 4.68 4.98
N ASN A 21 9.59 5.10 4.14
CA ASN A 21 10.99 5.38 4.51
C ASN A 21 11.69 4.21 5.22
N ASN A 22 11.28 2.97 4.92
CA ASN A 22 11.70 1.74 5.61
C ASN A 22 11.42 1.73 7.13
N ALA A 23 10.53 2.61 7.60
CA ALA A 23 10.00 2.60 8.97
C ALA A 23 8.60 1.98 8.97
N ASN A 24 8.25 1.31 10.08
CA ASN A 24 6.91 0.76 10.36
C ASN A 24 6.28 0.00 9.18
N PHE A 25 6.56 -1.30 9.11
CA PHE A 25 5.98 -2.19 8.10
C PHE A 25 4.53 -2.56 8.46
N ILE A 26 3.63 -2.40 7.50
CA ILE A 26 2.24 -2.86 7.60
C ILE A 26 2.08 -4.01 6.63
N GLN A 27 1.49 -5.11 7.10
CA GLN A 27 1.21 -6.28 6.28
C GLN A 27 -0.28 -6.45 6.12
N VAL A 28 -0.71 -6.81 4.91
CA VAL A 28 -2.10 -7.14 4.60
C VAL A 28 -2.16 -8.39 3.74
N GLN A 29 -3.25 -9.13 3.90
CA GLN A 29 -3.58 -10.23 3.01
C GLN A 29 -4.12 -9.67 1.69
N THR A 30 -3.63 -10.19 0.56
CA THR A 30 -4.16 -9.85 -0.76
C THR A 30 -5.40 -10.68 -1.10
N PRO A 31 -6.37 -10.11 -1.84
CA PRO A 31 -7.50 -10.88 -2.34
C PRO A 31 -7.02 -11.97 -3.31
N SER A 32 -7.73 -13.11 -3.33
CA SER A 32 -7.58 -14.10 -4.39
C SER A 32 -8.53 -13.73 -5.52
N THR A 33 -8.00 -13.54 -6.72
CA THR A 33 -8.78 -13.24 -7.93
C THR A 33 -8.81 -14.43 -8.90
N GLY A 34 -8.14 -15.53 -8.56
CA GLY A 34 -8.09 -16.77 -9.34
C GLY A 34 -7.20 -16.71 -10.60
N ASN A 35 -6.87 -15.52 -11.10
CA ASN A 35 -5.92 -15.31 -12.21
C ASN A 35 -5.33 -13.89 -12.20
N THR A 36 -4.29 -13.63 -12.99
CA THR A 36 -3.60 -12.33 -13.05
C THR A 36 -4.22 -11.32 -14.01
N ALA A 37 -5.33 -11.63 -14.70
CA ALA A 37 -5.99 -10.71 -15.61
C ALA A 37 -6.99 -9.78 -14.88
N ILE A 38 -7.53 -10.25 -13.75
CA ILE A 38 -8.44 -9.49 -12.89
C ILE A 38 -7.65 -8.91 -11.73
N PHE A 39 -7.65 -7.59 -11.56
CA PHE A 39 -6.98 -6.91 -10.46
C PHE A 39 -8.00 -6.32 -9.50
N GLN A 40 -7.85 -6.63 -8.21
CA GLN A 40 -8.72 -6.14 -7.15
C GLN A 40 -7.91 -5.38 -6.09
N PRO A 41 -8.53 -4.42 -5.39
CA PRO A 41 -7.85 -3.68 -4.33
C PRO A 41 -7.53 -4.59 -3.15
N ALA A 42 -6.28 -4.56 -2.69
CA ALA A 42 -5.93 -5.04 -1.36
C ALA A 42 -6.45 -4.07 -0.28
N LEU A 43 -6.46 -4.50 0.99
CA LEU A 43 -6.78 -3.62 2.10
C LEU A 43 -5.84 -2.41 2.10
N SER A 44 -6.41 -1.22 2.30
CA SER A 44 -5.64 0.02 2.27
C SER A 44 -4.72 0.13 3.49
N PHE A 45 -3.52 0.64 3.25
CA PHE A 45 -2.54 0.97 4.28
C PHE A 45 -2.70 2.44 4.67
N GLN A 46 -2.80 2.75 5.96
CA GLN A 46 -2.73 4.13 6.44
C GLN A 46 -1.35 4.42 7.04
N PHE A 47 -0.69 5.45 6.52
CA PHE A 47 0.59 5.91 7.04
C PHE A 47 0.47 7.33 7.60
N ASN A 48 1.01 7.52 8.81
CA ASN A 48 1.26 8.83 9.38
C ASN A 48 2.64 9.29 8.92
N ILE A 49 2.69 10.29 8.06
CA ILE A 49 3.92 10.90 7.57
C ILE A 49 4.21 12.15 8.38
N ASN A 50 5.38 12.17 9.03
CA ASN A 50 5.94 13.35 9.67
C ASN A 50 7.20 13.79 8.91
N PRO A 51 7.10 14.74 7.96
CA PRO A 51 8.26 15.24 7.24
C PRO A 51 9.09 16.12 8.16
N THR A 52 10.37 15.77 8.34
CA THR A 52 11.28 16.51 9.25
C THR A 52 12.04 17.64 8.57
N ILE A 53 12.09 17.70 7.22
CA ILE A 53 12.85 18.67 6.42
C ILE A 53 12.06 19.04 5.16
N ILE A 54 12.10 20.30 4.71
CA ILE A 54 11.44 20.78 3.47
C ILE A 54 12.50 21.20 2.42
N PRO A 55 12.42 20.72 1.16
CA PRO A 55 11.44 19.77 0.63
C PRO A 55 11.65 18.36 1.19
N SER A 56 10.55 17.67 1.51
CA SER A 56 10.60 16.29 1.99
C SER A 56 10.43 15.33 0.82
N ILE A 57 11.23 14.26 0.82
CA ILE A 57 11.03 13.09 -0.05
C ILE A 57 10.58 11.95 0.85
N VAL A 58 9.51 11.27 0.43
CA VAL A 58 8.97 10.11 1.13
C VAL A 58 8.96 8.94 0.16
N THR A 59 9.57 7.83 0.56
CA THR A 59 9.65 6.62 -0.27
C THR A 59 8.69 5.56 0.26
N LEU A 60 7.76 5.14 -0.59
CA LEU A 60 6.95 3.94 -0.37
C LEU A 60 7.73 2.71 -0.85
N ARG A 61 7.82 1.69 -0.01
CA ARG A 61 8.32 0.37 -0.38
C ARG A 61 7.20 -0.64 -0.30
N LEU A 62 7.02 -1.41 -1.37
CA LEU A 62 6.14 -2.58 -1.42
C LEU A 62 7.00 -3.84 -1.51
N ARG A 63 6.66 -4.87 -0.73
CA ARG A 63 7.34 -6.16 -0.74
C ARG A 63 6.33 -7.29 -0.70
N ASN A 64 6.46 -8.22 -1.65
CA ASN A 64 5.70 -9.46 -1.63
C ASN A 64 6.44 -10.45 -0.71
N ILE A 65 5.84 -10.77 0.43
CA ILE A 65 6.44 -11.71 1.40
C ILE A 65 6.18 -13.16 0.96
N ARG A 66 5.03 -13.39 0.31
CA ARG A 66 4.63 -14.67 -0.25
C ARG A 66 4.16 -14.48 -1.68
N ASN A 67 4.76 -15.21 -2.61
CA ASN A 67 4.46 -15.14 -4.04
C ASN A 67 3.06 -15.71 -4.33
N GLY A 68 2.47 -15.30 -5.46
CA GLY A 68 1.15 -15.79 -5.90
C GLY A 68 0.35 -14.75 -6.66
N TYR A 69 0.67 -13.46 -6.50
CA TYR A 69 0.00 -12.36 -7.16
C TYR A 69 0.98 -11.43 -7.89
N SER A 70 0.44 -10.62 -8.80
CA SER A 70 1.10 -9.50 -9.48
C SER A 70 0.49 -8.19 -9.00
N ILE A 71 1.33 -7.16 -8.87
CA ILE A 71 0.89 -5.78 -8.59
C ILE A 71 0.76 -5.06 -9.93
N ARG A 72 -0.35 -4.33 -10.13
CA ARG A 72 -0.57 -3.51 -11.34
C ARG A 72 -0.40 -2.03 -11.09
N SER A 73 -1.01 -1.52 -10.04
CA SER A 73 -1.08 -0.09 -9.74
C SER A 73 -1.31 0.13 -8.25
N PHE A 74 -1.20 1.39 -7.83
CA PHE A 74 -1.58 1.81 -6.50
C PHE A 74 -2.18 3.22 -6.54
N ASP A 75 -3.16 3.45 -5.68
CA ASP A 75 -3.72 4.77 -5.43
C ASP A 75 -3.11 5.34 -4.15
N VAL A 76 -2.82 6.64 -4.14
CA VAL A 76 -2.39 7.38 -2.96
C VAL A 76 -3.37 8.52 -2.73
N VAL A 77 -4.05 8.48 -1.58
CA VAL A 77 -5.03 9.49 -1.19
C VAL A 77 -4.55 10.19 0.07
N SER A 78 -4.48 11.51 0.04
CA SER A 78 -4.27 12.30 1.25
C SER A 78 -5.49 12.14 2.15
N ALA A 79 -5.27 11.65 3.37
CA ALA A 79 -6.30 11.62 4.38
C ALA A 79 -6.27 12.97 5.12
N THR A 80 -6.89 13.98 4.52
CA THR A 80 -7.23 15.21 5.23
C THR A 80 -8.30 14.85 6.25
N THR A 81 -7.98 14.95 7.54
CA THR A 81 -9.03 15.06 8.55
C THR A 81 -9.74 16.38 8.24
N ASN A 82 -10.96 16.32 7.68
CA ASN A 82 -11.84 17.48 7.72
C ASN A 82 -12.17 17.68 9.19
N SER A 83 -11.42 18.54 9.86
CA SER A 83 -11.85 19.12 11.12
C SER A 83 -13.09 19.94 10.81
N ILE A 84 -14.26 19.43 11.21
CA ILE A 84 -15.51 20.20 11.27
C ILE A 84 -15.43 21.09 12.51
#